data_AF-A0A951TQA2-F1
#
_entry.id   AF-A0A951TQA2-F1
#
_cell.length_a   1.000
_cell.length_b   1.000
_cell.length_c   1.000
_cell.angle_alpha   90.00
_cell.angle_beta   90.00
_cell.angle_gamma   90.00
#
_symmetry.space_group_name_H-M   'P 1'
#
loop_
_entity.id
_entity.type
_entity.pdbx_description
1 polymer ?
#
loop_
_entity_poly.entity_id
_entity_poly.type
_entity_poly.pdbx_seq_one_letter_code
_entity_poly.pdbx_strand_id
1 'polypeptide(L)'
;MMLLTRRDVRTPAADFTQAAAARVRPKHLALARVGIGAAMIARPRLVPGVLGVDSATSARMGWSTQMLGVREVALGAGAVIALRSTDGPAARLWLAAGMLCDTADALAIGGAVLKGRLSKPVGGLIAASALGAALTAWHTMDQA
;
A
#
# COMPACT_ATOMS: atom_id res chain seq x y z
N MET A 1 20.98 39.76 -19.98
CA MET A 1 19.99 39.21 -19.03
C MET A 1 19.66 37.79 -19.49
N MET A 2 20.26 36.79 -18.84
CA MET A 2 20.37 35.41 -19.33
C MET A 2 19.31 34.54 -18.65
N LEU A 3 18.30 34.10 -19.40
CA LEU A 3 17.29 33.14 -18.96
C LEU A 3 17.92 31.75 -18.90
N LEU A 4 18.32 31.32 -17.70
CA LEU A 4 18.67 29.92 -17.43
C LEU A 4 17.39 29.10 -17.41
N THR A 5 17.08 28.45 -18.53
CA THR A 5 16.09 27.37 -18.61
C THR A 5 16.52 26.26 -17.64
N ARG A 6 15.82 26.14 -16.50
CA ARG A 6 15.89 24.95 -15.64
C ARG A 6 15.54 23.75 -16.51
N ARG A 7 16.54 22.94 -16.86
CA ARG A 7 16.30 21.58 -17.32
C ARG A 7 15.97 20.77 -16.08
N ASP A 8 14.71 20.41 -15.92
CA ASP A 8 14.30 19.43 -14.93
C ASP A 8 14.98 18.10 -15.26
N VAL A 9 16.05 17.79 -14.54
CA VAL A 9 16.71 16.49 -14.59
C VAL A 9 15.78 15.51 -13.87
N ARG A 10 14.77 14.99 -14.57
CA ARG A 10 14.06 13.80 -14.11
C ARG A 10 15.06 12.65 -14.11
N THR A 11 15.29 12.06 -12.94
CA THR A 11 16.20 10.94 -12.81
C THR A 11 15.57 9.70 -13.43
N PRO A 12 16.34 8.83 -14.13
CA PRO A 12 15.79 7.63 -14.77
C PRO A 12 15.01 6.71 -13.81
N ALA A 13 15.39 6.71 -12.52
CA ALA A 13 14.67 5.99 -11.47
C ALA A 13 13.24 6.51 -11.29
N ALA A 14 13.01 7.83 -11.37
CA ALA A 14 11.69 8.45 -11.31
C ALA A 14 10.82 8.03 -12.51
N ASP A 15 11.42 7.90 -13.69
CA ASP A 15 10.74 7.48 -14.92
C ASP A 15 10.33 6.00 -14.88
N PHE A 16 11.14 5.11 -14.30
CA PHE A 16 10.76 3.69 -14.09
C PHE A 16 9.63 3.55 -13.06
N THR A 17 9.69 4.29 -11.95
CA THR A 17 8.58 4.31 -10.98
C THR A 17 7.32 4.93 -11.57
N GLN A 18 7.43 5.98 -12.41
CA GLN A 18 6.30 6.56 -13.12
C GLN A 18 5.72 5.60 -14.16
N ALA A 19 6.54 4.86 -14.90
CA ALA A 19 6.07 3.89 -15.90
C ALA A 19 5.40 2.65 -15.27
N ALA A 20 5.88 2.20 -14.10
CA ALA A 20 5.24 1.13 -13.32
C ALA A 20 3.96 1.62 -12.62
N ALA A 21 3.98 2.82 -12.03
CA ALA A 21 2.81 3.46 -11.43
C ALA A 21 1.73 3.83 -12.46
N ALA A 22 2.13 4.21 -13.68
CA ALA A 22 1.23 4.56 -14.79
C ALA A 22 0.35 3.39 -15.27
N ARG A 23 0.65 2.15 -14.86
CA ARG A 23 -0.12 0.96 -15.28
C ARG A 23 -1.12 0.46 -14.23
N VAL A 24 -0.97 0.85 -12.96
CA VAL A 24 -1.88 0.41 -11.91
C VAL A 24 -2.99 1.45 -11.74
N ARG A 25 -4.16 1.18 -12.33
CA ARG A 25 -5.35 2.02 -12.14
C ARG A 25 -5.71 2.08 -10.65
N PRO A 26 -6.02 3.24 -10.06
CA PRO A 26 -6.33 3.39 -8.62
C PRO A 26 -7.45 2.47 -8.15
N LYS A 27 -8.43 2.22 -9.03
CA LYS A 27 -9.52 1.27 -8.82
C LYS A 27 -9.03 -0.17 -8.62
N HIS A 28 -7.99 -0.61 -9.34
CA HIS A 28 -7.42 -1.95 -9.17
C HIS A 28 -6.71 -2.06 -7.83
N LEU A 29 -5.98 -1.03 -7.42
CA LEU A 29 -5.35 -0.98 -6.10
C LEU A 29 -6.41 -1.09 -5.00
N ALA A 30 -7.48 -0.31 -5.09
CA ALA A 30 -8.59 -0.34 -4.13
C ALA A 30 -9.26 -1.72 -4.06
N LEU A 31 -9.51 -2.36 -5.21
CA LEU A 31 -10.06 -3.72 -5.27
C LEU A 31 -9.10 -4.77 -4.70
N ALA A 32 -7.79 -4.65 -4.96
CA ALA A 32 -6.79 -5.54 -4.41
C ALA A 32 -6.77 -5.48 -2.87
N ARG A 33 -6.87 -4.29 -2.28
CA ARG A 33 -6.97 -4.11 -0.81
C ARG A 33 -8.19 -4.82 -0.24
N VAL A 34 -9.35 -4.70 -0.89
CA VAL A 34 -10.55 -5.44 -0.47
C VAL A 34 -10.31 -6.95 -0.50
N GLY A 35 -9.71 -7.47 -1.58
CA GLY A 35 -9.41 -8.89 -1.71
C GLY A 35 -8.41 -9.40 -0.67
N ILE A 36 -7.32 -8.66 -0.44
CA ILE A 36 -6.31 -8.97 0.57
C ILE A 36 -6.92 -8.93 1.97
N GLY A 37 -7.68 -7.89 2.30
CA GLY A 37 -8.34 -7.75 3.60
C GLY A 37 -9.35 -8.87 3.86
N ALA A 38 -10.14 -9.25 2.86
CA ALA A 38 -11.05 -10.39 2.95
C ALA A 38 -10.30 -11.71 3.20
N ALA A 39 -9.17 -11.92 2.52
CA ALA A 39 -8.32 -13.10 2.76
C ALA A 39 -7.73 -13.10 4.17
N MET A 40 -7.34 -11.95 4.71
CA MET A 40 -6.84 -11.81 6.09
C MET A 40 -7.91 -12.11 7.14
N ILE A 41 -9.16 -11.72 6.88
CA ILE A 41 -10.29 -12.03 7.75
C ILE A 41 -10.59 -13.54 7.73
N ALA A 42 -10.70 -14.12 6.53
CA ALA A 42 -11.07 -15.52 6.34
C ALA A 42 -9.97 -16.50 6.72
N ARG A 43 -8.69 -16.12 6.56
CA ARG A 43 -7.53 -16.97 6.77
C ARG A 43 -6.42 -16.21 7.52
N PRO A 44 -6.63 -15.90 8.81
CA PRO A 44 -5.77 -14.96 9.55
C PRO A 44 -4.36 -15.46 9.86
N ARG A 45 -4.07 -16.74 9.59
CA ARG A 45 -2.73 -17.31 9.75
C ARG A 45 -1.85 -17.17 8.50
N LEU A 46 -2.43 -16.83 7.35
CA LEU A 46 -1.69 -16.81 6.08
C LEU A 46 -0.62 -15.72 6.07
N VAL A 47 -0.97 -14.49 6.42
CA VAL A 47 -0.03 -13.35 6.33
C VAL A 47 1.18 -13.53 7.26
N PRO A 48 1.01 -13.85 8.56
CA PRO A 48 2.15 -14.15 9.43
C PRO A 48 2.97 -15.35 8.94
N GLY A 49 2.31 -16.43 8.48
CA GLY A 49 3.00 -17.62 7.97
C GLY A 49 3.87 -17.33 6.74
N VAL A 50 3.36 -16.53 5.79
CA VAL A 50 4.12 -16.08 4.61
C VAL A 50 5.33 -15.22 5.01
N LEU A 51 5.20 -14.43 6.08
CA LEU A 51 6.29 -13.64 6.63
C LEU A 51 7.38 -14.45 7.35
N GLY A 52 7.18 -15.76 7.50
CA GLY A 52 8.10 -16.67 8.20
C GLY A 52 7.87 -16.73 9.71
N VAL A 53 6.71 -16.29 10.20
CA VAL A 53 6.33 -16.41 11.61
C VAL A 53 5.93 -17.87 11.89
N ASP A 54 6.35 -18.41 13.03
CA ASP A 54 6.00 -19.77 13.43
C ASP A 54 4.48 -19.95 13.62
N SER A 55 4.01 -21.19 13.64
CA SER A 55 2.58 -21.50 13.68
C SER A 55 1.90 -21.06 14.97
N ALA A 56 2.58 -21.13 16.11
CA ALA A 56 2.03 -20.77 17.41
C ALA A 56 1.89 -19.24 17.52
N THR A 57 2.91 -18.49 17.11
CA THR A 57 2.85 -17.02 17.05
C THR A 57 1.83 -16.56 16.00
N SER A 58 1.77 -17.21 14.83
CA SER A 58 0.77 -16.93 13.79
C SER A 58 -0.67 -17.11 14.30
N ALA A 59 -0.92 -18.12 15.14
CA ALA A 59 -2.22 -18.31 15.76
C ALA A 59 -2.56 -17.19 16.77
N ARG A 60 -1.58 -16.74 17.56
CA ARG A 60 -1.74 -15.63 18.52
C ARG A 60 -1.97 -14.29 17.85
N MET A 61 -1.41 -14.09 16.66
CA MET A 61 -1.59 -12.87 15.84
C MET A 61 -2.93 -12.83 15.10
N GLY A 62 -3.71 -13.92 15.12
CA GLY A 62 -4.88 -14.07 14.25
C GLY A 62 -5.89 -12.92 14.38
N TRP A 63 -6.24 -12.51 15.59
CA TRP A 63 -7.17 -11.40 15.81
C TRP A 63 -6.63 -10.07 15.25
N SER A 64 -5.33 -9.80 15.42
CA SER A 64 -4.68 -8.59 14.88
C SER A 64 -4.66 -8.61 13.35
N THR A 65 -4.43 -9.78 12.74
CA THR A 65 -4.52 -9.94 11.28
C THR A 65 -5.93 -9.71 10.77
N GLN A 66 -6.96 -10.16 11.49
CA GLN A 66 -8.36 -9.90 11.12
C GLN A 66 -8.70 -8.41 11.23
N MET A 67 -8.26 -7.72 12.29
CA MET A 67 -8.47 -6.27 12.41
C MET A 67 -7.80 -5.49 11.28
N LEU A 68 -6.56 -5.87 10.93
CA LEU A 68 -5.87 -5.30 9.77
C LEU A 68 -6.66 -5.60 8.48
N GLY A 69 -7.21 -6.80 8.33
CA GLY A 69 -8.06 -7.15 7.20
C GLY A 69 -9.33 -6.31 7.10
N VAL A 70 -10.01 -6.03 8.22
CA VAL A 70 -11.19 -5.15 8.25
C VAL A 70 -10.83 -3.73 7.81
N ARG A 71 -9.68 -3.20 8.25
CA ARG A 71 -9.16 -1.90 7.80
C ARG A 71 -8.95 -1.88 6.29
N GLU A 72 -8.30 -2.90 5.73
CA GLU A 72 -8.04 -2.98 4.29
C GLU A 72 -9.33 -3.06 3.46
N VAL A 73 -10.34 -3.80 3.95
CA VAL A 73 -11.67 -3.82 3.32
C VAL A 73 -12.33 -2.46 3.39
N ALA A 74 -12.31 -1.78 4.54
CA ALA A 74 -12.95 -0.48 4.71
C ALA A 74 -12.31 0.59 3.81
N LEU A 75 -10.97 0.70 3.82
CA LEU A 75 -10.24 1.65 2.99
C LEU A 75 -10.42 1.37 1.49
N GLY A 76 -10.34 0.09 1.09
CA GLY A 76 -10.53 -0.32 -0.30
C GLY A 76 -11.96 -0.07 -0.79
N ALA A 77 -12.97 -0.42 0.01
CA ALA A 77 -14.37 -0.19 -0.34
C ALA A 77 -14.69 1.31 -0.43
N GLY A 78 -14.23 2.11 0.54
CA GLY A 78 -14.39 3.56 0.54
C GLY A 78 -13.76 4.21 -0.69
N ALA A 79 -12.53 3.81 -1.06
CA ALA A 79 -11.89 4.27 -2.28
C ALA A 79 -12.64 3.85 -3.55
N VAL A 80 -13.13 2.61 -3.64
CA VAL A 80 -13.93 2.16 -4.80
C VAL A 80 -15.22 2.96 -4.93
N ILE A 81 -15.92 3.22 -3.83
CA ILE A 81 -17.16 4.02 -3.83
C ILE A 81 -16.85 5.44 -4.28
N ALA A 82 -15.85 6.09 -3.66
CA ALA A 82 -15.49 7.47 -3.94
C ALA A 82 -15.00 7.69 -5.38
N LEU A 83 -14.20 6.76 -5.92
CA LEU A 83 -13.74 6.80 -7.31
C LEU A 83 -14.89 6.61 -8.32
N ARG A 84 -16.05 6.08 -7.91
CA ARG A 84 -17.24 5.94 -8.78
C ARG A 84 -18.18 7.15 -8.70
N SER A 85 -18.20 7.87 -7.59
CA SER A 85 -19.22 8.88 -7.29
C SER A 85 -18.95 10.28 -7.88
N THR A 86 -18.00 10.46 -8.80
CA THR A 86 -17.55 11.77 -9.35
C THR A 86 -17.12 12.83 -8.32
N ASP A 87 -17.13 12.47 -7.03
CA ASP A 87 -16.72 13.31 -5.91
C ASP A 87 -15.19 13.23 -5.74
N GLY A 88 -14.51 14.16 -6.41
CA GLY A 88 -13.05 14.30 -6.35
C GLY A 88 -12.51 14.45 -4.92
N PRO A 89 -13.06 15.34 -4.08
CA PRO A 89 -12.68 15.45 -2.67
C PRO A 89 -12.79 14.14 -1.89
N ALA A 90 -13.90 13.41 -2.03
CA ALA A 90 -14.05 12.10 -1.37
C ALA A 90 -13.00 11.10 -1.87
N ALA A 91 -12.73 11.06 -3.17
CA ALA A 91 -11.71 10.17 -3.73
C ALA A 91 -10.32 10.49 -3.17
N ARG A 92 -9.96 11.77 -3.08
CA ARG A 92 -8.68 12.22 -2.50
C ARG A 92 -8.58 11.85 -1.02
N LEU A 93 -9.65 12.00 -0.24
CA LEU A 93 -9.66 11.62 1.17
C LEU A 93 -9.37 10.13 1.37
N TRP A 94 -10.07 9.26 0.64
CA TRP A 94 -9.87 7.80 0.77
C TRP A 94 -8.50 7.34 0.26
N LEU A 95 -8.01 7.94 -0.82
CA LEU A 95 -6.65 7.67 -1.33
C LEU A 95 -5.57 8.14 -0.34
N ALA A 96 -5.73 9.32 0.27
CA ALA A 96 -4.81 9.83 1.28
C ALA A 96 -4.80 8.94 2.54
N ALA A 97 -5.98 8.52 3.01
CA ALA A 97 -6.09 7.60 4.14
C ALA A 97 -5.39 6.27 3.86
N GLY A 98 -5.58 5.70 2.67
CA GLY A 98 -4.87 4.49 2.22
C GLY A 98 -3.36 4.68 2.14
N MET A 99 -2.89 5.80 1.58
CA MET A 99 -1.47 6.15 1.48
C MET A 99 -0.78 6.25 2.85
N LEU A 100 -1.43 6.91 3.81
CA LEU A 100 -0.92 7.02 5.18
C LEU A 100 -0.80 5.64 5.83
N CYS A 101 -1.80 4.81 5.61
CA CYS A 101 -1.85 3.44 6.09
C CYS A 101 -0.71 2.59 5.52
N ASP A 102 -0.51 2.61 4.21
CA ASP A 102 0.54 1.84 3.54
C ASP A 102 1.95 2.30 3.95
N THR A 103 2.12 3.61 4.14
CA THR A 103 3.39 4.17 4.62
C THR A 103 3.69 3.68 6.04
N ALA A 104 2.72 3.71 6.93
CA ALA A 104 2.87 3.20 8.30
C ALA A 104 3.19 1.69 8.30
N ASP A 105 2.51 0.91 7.46
CA ASP A 105 2.72 -0.54 7.35
C ASP A 105 4.12 -0.85 6.79
N ALA A 106 4.59 -0.10 5.79
CA ALA A 106 5.94 -0.23 5.25
C ALA A 106 7.01 0.05 6.32
N LEU A 107 6.82 1.10 7.13
CA LEU A 107 7.74 1.43 8.23
C LEU A 107 7.73 0.36 9.31
N ALA A 108 6.56 -0.16 9.68
CA ALA A 108 6.42 -1.21 10.68
C ALA A 108 7.09 -2.53 10.22
N ILE A 109 6.83 -2.96 8.98
CA ILE A 109 7.41 -4.17 8.40
C ILE A 109 8.91 -4.00 8.19
N GLY A 110 9.35 -2.87 7.63
CA GLY A 110 10.76 -2.54 7.45
C GLY A 110 11.51 -2.57 8.79
N GLY A 111 10.97 -1.93 9.82
CA GLY A 111 11.53 -1.99 11.17
C GLY A 111 11.60 -3.40 11.75
N ALA A 112 10.61 -4.25 11.48
CA ALA A 112 10.62 -5.65 11.92
C ALA A 112 11.66 -6.49 11.16
N VAL A 113 11.83 -6.27 9.86
CA VAL A 113 12.89 -6.90 9.04
C VAL A 113 14.28 -6.50 9.53
N LEU A 114 14.50 -5.21 9.79
CA LEU A 114 15.78 -4.69 10.30
C LEU A 114 16.13 -5.28 11.67
N LYS A 115 15.13 -5.56 12.50
CA LYS A 115 15.28 -6.22 13.81
C LYS A 115 15.36 -7.76 13.73
N GLY A 116 15.35 -8.34 12.53
CA GLY A 116 15.42 -9.80 12.33
C GLY A 116 14.17 -10.57 12.79
N ARG A 117 13.02 -9.89 12.94
CA ARG A 117 11.77 -10.51 13.42
C ARG A 117 10.94 -11.15 12.31
N LEU A 118 11.20 -10.78 11.05
CA LEU A 118 10.53 -11.29 9.86
C LEU A 118 11.57 -11.75 8.83
N SER A 119 11.16 -12.61 7.90
CA SER A 119 12.03 -12.98 6.79
C SER A 119 12.39 -11.75 5.93
N LYS A 120 13.69 -11.57 5.66
CA LYS A 120 14.21 -10.45 4.87
C LYS A 120 13.63 -10.36 3.46
N PRO A 121 13.58 -11.44 2.65
CA PRO A 121 13.10 -11.33 1.27
C PRO A 121 11.60 -11.01 1.21
N VAL A 122 10.77 -11.71 2.01
CA VAL A 122 9.31 -11.52 1.96
C VAL A 122 8.91 -10.21 2.62
N GLY A 123 9.48 -9.88 3.79
CA GLY A 123 9.22 -8.62 4.47
C GLY A 123 9.67 -7.41 3.65
N GLY A 124 10.82 -7.51 2.97
CA GLY A 124 11.30 -6.47 2.05
C GLY A 124 10.36 -6.26 0.87
N LEU A 125 9.86 -7.34 0.26
CA LEU A 125 8.90 -7.27 -0.85
C LEU A 125 7.57 -6.63 -0.42
N ILE A 126 7.05 -6.98 0.76
CA ILE A 126 5.81 -6.41 1.27
C ILE A 126 5.99 -4.93 1.60
N ALA A 127 7.09 -4.55 2.25
CA ALA A 127 7.39 -3.15 2.52
C ALA A 127 7.51 -2.32 1.21
N ALA A 128 8.20 -2.86 0.20
CA ALA A 128 8.31 -2.23 -1.11
C ALA A 128 6.94 -2.11 -1.81
N SER A 129 6.09 -3.13 -1.70
CA SER A 129 4.74 -3.13 -2.28
C SER A 129 3.85 -2.06 -1.64
N ALA A 130 3.93 -1.91 -0.30
CA ALA A 130 3.21 -0.88 0.44
C ALA A 130 3.68 0.53 0.04
N LEU A 131 4.99 0.77 -0.07
CA LEU A 131 5.52 2.04 -0.60
C LEU A 131 5.06 2.32 -2.04
N GLY A 132 5.03 1.29 -2.90
CA GLY A 132 4.53 1.43 -4.27
C GLY A 132 3.04 1.80 -4.34
N ALA A 133 2.22 1.24 -3.45
CA ALA A 133 0.82 1.61 -3.30
C ALA A 133 0.64 3.06 -2.84
N ALA A 134 1.42 3.49 -1.84
CA ALA A 134 1.43 4.87 -1.35
C ALA A 134 1.81 5.86 -2.47
N LEU A 135 2.85 5.55 -3.25
CA LEU A 135 3.27 6.39 -4.37
C LEU A 135 2.21 6.48 -5.48
N THR A 136 1.51 5.39 -5.77
CA THR A 136 0.42 5.37 -6.75
C THR A 136 -0.74 6.23 -6.30
N ALA A 137 -1.12 6.15 -5.01
CA ALA A 137 -2.14 7.01 -4.42
C ALA A 137 -1.73 8.49 -4.48
N TRP A 138 -0.48 8.82 -4.14
CA TRP A 138 0.06 10.17 -4.24
C TRP A 138 -0.05 10.74 -5.66
N HIS A 139 0.45 10.01 -6.66
CA HIS A 139 0.41 10.47 -8.05
C HIS A 139 -1.02 10.65 -8.56
N THR A 140 -1.96 9.81 -8.11
CA THR A 140 -3.37 9.93 -8.48
C THR A 140 -3.98 11.22 -7.96
N MET A 141 -3.63 11.61 -6.73
CA MET A 141 -4.14 12.84 -6.11
C MET A 141 -3.53 14.11 -6.70
N ASP A 142 -2.31 14.04 -7.22
CA ASP A 142 -1.63 15.17 -7.86
C ASP A 142 -2.22 15.50 -9.25
N GLN A 143 -2.86 14.50 -9.89
CA GLN A 143 -3.52 14.66 -11.20
C GLN A 143 -5.02 14.96 -11.12
N ALA A 144 -5.61 15.02 -9.92
CA ALA A 144 -7.05 15.19 -9.69
C ALA A 144 -7.40 16.53 -9.03
#